data_AF-A0A972CW58-F1
#
_entry.id   AF-A0A972CW58-F1
#
_cell.length_a   1.000
_cell.length_b   1.000
_cell.length_c   1.000
_cell.angle_alpha   90.00
_cell.angle_beta   90.00
_cell.angle_gamma   90.00
#
_symmetry.space_group_name_H-M   'P 1'
#
loop_
_entity.id
_entity.type
_entity.pdbx_description
1 polymer ?
#
loop_
_entity_poly.entity_id
_entity_poly.type
_entity_poly.pdbx_seq_one_letter_code
_entity_poly.pdbx_strand_id
1 'polypeptide(L)'
;RAALVGGNLITPYLEPFKTDLFLSANEYDVNDAINSNIAAGLICTHLDYNIDPNEPIDKIKIAFDGDAVIFSDESEKIYKEKGLEAFIKHERDNAKKPLPEGPFAKLLKTISFIQKKYGKDAPIRTALVTSRNTPTQERVVRTLRAWDVRIDEAFFLGGFKKNEVLKAFGAHIFFDDQSLHVDPASKLVPAARVPYKNYL
;
A
#
# COMPACT_ATOMS: atom_id res chain seq x y z
N ARG A 1 13.92 -11.22 -17.51
CA ARG A 1 15.10 -11.51 -16.65
C ARG A 1 14.67 -12.58 -15.66
N ALA A 2 15.54 -13.50 -15.26
CA ALA A 2 15.23 -14.55 -14.30
C ALA A 2 16.45 -14.84 -13.42
N ALA A 3 16.22 -15.24 -12.17
CA ALA A 3 17.24 -15.73 -11.25
C ALA A 3 16.73 -17.04 -10.60
N LEU A 4 17.60 -18.03 -10.47
CA LEU A 4 17.32 -19.31 -9.81
C LEU A 4 18.37 -19.47 -8.71
N VAL A 5 17.96 -19.34 -7.45
CA VAL A 5 18.90 -19.18 -6.31
C VAL A 5 19.13 -20.45 -5.50
N GLY A 6 18.54 -21.59 -5.91
CA GLY A 6 18.79 -22.90 -5.28
C GLY A 6 18.46 -22.98 -3.78
N GLY A 7 17.56 -22.12 -3.28
CA GLY A 7 17.21 -22.01 -1.86
C GLY A 7 18.00 -20.97 -1.07
N ASN A 8 18.93 -20.25 -1.69
CA ASN A 8 19.57 -19.08 -1.06
C ASN A 8 18.63 -17.88 -0.99
N LEU A 9 19.01 -16.89 -0.17
CA LEU A 9 18.29 -15.63 -0.03
C LEU A 9 18.08 -14.92 -1.38
N ILE A 10 16.87 -14.45 -1.63
CA ILE A 10 16.51 -13.70 -2.86
C ILE A 10 16.91 -12.23 -2.75
N THR A 11 16.88 -11.68 -1.54
CA THR A 11 17.08 -10.26 -1.23
C THR A 11 18.35 -9.64 -1.83
N PRO A 12 19.53 -10.28 -1.81
CA PRO A 12 20.76 -9.73 -2.41
C PRO A 12 20.63 -9.43 -3.91
N TYR A 13 19.66 -10.04 -4.59
CA TYR A 13 19.43 -9.85 -6.02
C TYR A 13 18.39 -8.76 -6.33
N LEU A 14 17.60 -8.32 -5.36
CA LEU A 14 16.53 -7.35 -5.62
C LEU A 14 17.06 -5.98 -6.05
N GLU A 15 18.13 -5.50 -5.42
CA GLU A 15 18.76 -4.23 -5.81
C GLU A 15 19.42 -4.31 -7.21
N PRO A 16 20.27 -5.31 -7.54
CA PRO A 16 20.78 -5.48 -8.90
C PRO A 16 19.69 -5.57 -9.98
N PHE A 17 18.53 -6.14 -9.64
CA PHE A 17 17.39 -6.23 -10.54
C PHE A 17 16.60 -4.93 -10.67
N LYS A 18 16.92 -3.91 -9.84
CA LYS A 18 16.21 -2.64 -9.72
C LYS A 18 14.74 -2.86 -9.37
N THR A 19 14.49 -3.75 -8.43
CA THR A 19 13.14 -4.10 -8.00
C THR A 19 12.51 -2.97 -7.19
N ASP A 20 11.39 -2.43 -7.66
CA ASP A 20 10.58 -1.46 -6.91
C ASP A 20 9.46 -2.12 -6.09
N LEU A 21 9.03 -3.33 -6.44
CA LEU A 21 8.00 -4.11 -5.76
C LEU A 21 8.37 -5.61 -5.76
N PHE A 22 8.38 -6.25 -4.60
CA PHE A 22 8.59 -7.69 -4.44
C PHE A 22 7.35 -8.37 -3.87
N LEU A 23 6.82 -9.39 -4.55
CA LEU A 23 5.65 -10.15 -4.08
C LEU A 23 6.02 -11.61 -3.95
N SER A 24 5.67 -12.23 -2.82
CA SER A 24 5.96 -13.64 -2.56
C SER A 24 4.90 -14.24 -1.63
N ALA A 25 4.74 -15.57 -1.67
CA ALA A 25 4.00 -16.33 -0.67
C ALA A 25 4.87 -16.75 0.53
N ASN A 26 6.19 -16.48 0.46
CA ASN A 26 7.13 -16.76 1.55
C ASN A 26 7.29 -15.52 2.44
N GLU A 27 6.81 -15.60 3.67
CA GLU A 27 6.86 -14.50 4.63
C GLU A 27 8.28 -14.05 4.98
N TYR A 28 9.24 -14.97 5.04
CA TYR A 28 10.63 -14.63 5.35
C TYR A 28 11.24 -13.74 4.25
N ASP A 29 11.05 -14.10 2.98
CA ASP A 29 11.56 -13.31 1.84
C ASP A 29 10.93 -11.91 1.79
N VAL A 30 9.62 -11.81 2.08
CA VAL A 30 8.92 -10.52 2.10
C VAL A 30 9.45 -9.63 3.22
N ASN A 31 9.65 -10.17 4.42
CA ASN A 31 10.22 -9.43 5.54
C ASN A 31 11.63 -8.92 5.22
N ASP A 32 12.47 -9.77 4.64
CA ASP A 32 13.84 -9.40 4.28
C ASP A 32 13.87 -8.30 3.19
N ALA A 33 12.96 -8.37 2.22
CA ALA A 33 12.77 -7.32 1.21
C ALA A 33 12.30 -5.98 1.81
N ILE A 34 11.31 -5.99 2.71
CA ILE A 34 10.84 -4.79 3.42
C ILE A 34 11.99 -4.15 4.22
N ASN A 35 12.75 -4.97 4.96
CA ASN A 35 13.87 -4.49 5.75
C ASN A 35 15.01 -3.93 4.88
N SER A 36 15.12 -4.40 3.64
CA SER A 36 16.04 -3.90 2.62
C SER A 36 15.52 -2.66 1.85
N ASN A 37 14.49 -1.98 2.36
CA ASN A 37 13.88 -0.78 1.76
C ASN A 37 13.25 -1.01 0.38
N ILE A 38 12.79 -2.23 0.11
CA ILE A 38 12.03 -2.56 -1.10
C ILE A 38 10.57 -2.77 -0.69
N ALA A 39 9.63 -2.13 -1.40
CA ALA A 39 8.22 -2.37 -1.14
C ALA A 39 7.91 -3.84 -1.40
N ALA A 40 7.33 -4.53 -0.42
CA ALA A 40 7.03 -5.94 -0.56
C ALA A 40 5.72 -6.34 0.12
N GLY A 41 5.08 -7.38 -0.43
CA GLY A 41 3.81 -7.89 0.07
C GLY A 41 3.76 -9.41 0.08
N LEU A 42 3.26 -9.96 1.16
CA LEU A 42 2.91 -11.38 1.28
C LEU A 42 1.59 -11.61 0.55
N ILE A 43 1.64 -12.31 -0.57
CA ILE A 43 0.46 -12.55 -1.40
C ILE A 43 -0.56 -13.39 -0.62
N CYS A 44 -1.80 -12.90 -0.55
CA CYS A 44 -2.93 -13.59 0.04
C CYS A 44 -3.92 -13.94 -1.08
N THR A 45 -3.91 -15.21 -1.51
CA THR A 45 -4.85 -15.74 -2.50
C THR A 45 -5.86 -16.67 -1.84
N HIS A 46 -7.15 -16.44 -2.08
CA HIS A 46 -8.19 -17.41 -1.78
C HIS A 46 -8.58 -18.19 -3.04
N LEU A 47 -8.74 -19.51 -2.89
CA LEU A 47 -9.10 -20.43 -3.97
C LEU A 47 -10.46 -20.08 -4.62
N ASP A 48 -11.35 -19.43 -3.88
CA ASP A 48 -12.71 -19.11 -4.32
C ASP A 48 -12.78 -17.85 -5.19
N TYR A 49 -11.69 -17.07 -5.29
CA TYR A 49 -11.65 -15.88 -6.14
C TYR A 49 -11.25 -16.26 -7.57
N ASN A 50 -12.23 -16.33 -8.46
CA ASN A 50 -12.00 -16.67 -9.86
C ASN A 50 -11.46 -15.46 -10.64
N ILE A 51 -10.21 -15.55 -11.08
CA ILE A 51 -9.58 -14.57 -11.96
C ILE A 51 -9.53 -15.18 -13.36
N ASP A 52 -10.09 -14.50 -14.35
CA ASP A 52 -9.81 -14.84 -15.74
C ASP A 52 -8.48 -14.20 -16.15
N PRO A 53 -7.41 -14.97 -16.35
CA PRO A 53 -6.10 -14.42 -16.72
C PRO A 53 -6.10 -13.78 -18.12
N ASN A 54 -7.15 -13.98 -18.92
CA ASN A 54 -7.30 -13.44 -20.27
C ASN A 54 -8.28 -12.27 -20.34
N GLU A 55 -8.87 -11.84 -19.21
CA GLU A 55 -9.74 -10.68 -19.19
C GLU A 55 -8.96 -9.44 -19.66
N PRO A 56 -9.44 -8.72 -20.70
CA PRO A 56 -8.73 -7.55 -21.20
C PRO A 56 -8.74 -6.44 -20.16
N ILE A 57 -7.54 -6.05 -19.73
CA ILE A 57 -7.36 -4.95 -18.78
C ILE A 57 -7.04 -3.66 -19.54
N ASP A 58 -7.91 -2.65 -19.41
CA ASP A 58 -7.68 -1.30 -19.95
C ASP A 58 -6.58 -0.56 -19.17
N LYS A 59 -6.69 -0.54 -17.84
CA LYS A 59 -5.73 0.11 -16.94
C LYS A 59 -5.46 -0.73 -15.71
N ILE A 60 -4.19 -0.82 -15.29
CA ILE A 60 -3.81 -1.49 -14.05
C ILE A 60 -4.28 -0.66 -12.85
N LYS A 61 -5.15 -1.21 -11.99
CA LYS A 61 -5.68 -0.52 -10.82
C LYS A 61 -5.04 -1.05 -9.54
N ILE A 62 -4.30 -0.21 -8.84
CA ILE A 62 -3.57 -0.56 -7.60
C ILE A 62 -4.17 0.21 -6.44
N ALA A 63 -4.60 -0.49 -5.39
CA ALA A 63 -5.11 0.11 -4.17
C ALA A 63 -4.12 -0.07 -3.02
N PHE A 64 -4.03 0.92 -2.15
CA PHE A 64 -3.15 0.92 -0.98
C PHE A 64 -3.92 1.38 0.25
N ASP A 65 -3.63 0.79 1.40
CA ASP A 65 -3.91 1.45 2.67
C ASP A 65 -2.98 2.67 2.89
N GLY A 66 -3.37 3.53 3.82
CA GLY A 66 -2.61 4.70 4.24
C GLY A 66 -1.49 4.34 5.21
N ASP A 67 -1.85 4.21 6.49
CA ASP A 67 -0.91 4.00 7.59
C ASP A 67 -0.20 2.65 7.46
N ALA A 68 1.06 2.58 7.90
CA ALA A 68 1.94 1.41 7.78
C ALA A 68 2.18 0.87 6.35
N VAL A 69 1.59 1.47 5.32
CA VAL A 69 1.78 1.11 3.90
C VAL A 69 2.37 2.30 3.13
N ILE A 70 1.56 3.31 2.78
CA ILE A 70 2.06 4.52 2.10
C ILE A 70 2.73 5.45 3.10
N PHE A 71 2.14 5.61 4.28
CA PHE A 71 2.64 6.42 5.38
C PHE A 71 3.27 5.51 6.43
N SER A 72 4.12 6.08 7.28
CA SER A 72 4.68 5.32 8.40
C SER A 72 3.59 4.92 9.40
N ASP A 73 3.96 4.04 10.32
CA ASP A 73 3.11 3.60 11.44
C ASP A 73 3.07 4.61 12.62
N GLU A 74 3.56 5.85 12.43
CA GLU A 74 3.64 6.90 13.45
C GLU A 74 2.28 7.13 14.13
N SER A 75 1.24 7.41 13.34
CA SER A 75 -0.07 7.76 13.88
C SER A 75 -0.78 6.56 14.50
N GLU A 76 -0.56 5.35 13.97
CA GLU A 76 -1.12 4.12 14.52
C GLU A 76 -0.51 3.79 15.90
N LYS A 77 0.80 3.98 16.07
CA LYS A 77 1.48 3.83 17.37
C LYS A 77 0.89 4.77 18.41
N ILE A 78 0.68 6.04 18.05
CA ILE A 78 0.06 7.03 18.96
C ILE A 78 -1.35 6.60 19.36
N TYR A 79 -2.15 6.11 18.41
CA TYR A 79 -3.49 5.61 18.71
C TYR A 79 -3.47 4.40 19.66
N LYS A 80 -2.60 3.42 19.40
CA LYS A 80 -2.47 2.20 20.24
C LYS A 80 -1.95 2.51 21.64
N GLU A 81 -0.99 3.42 21.78
CA GLU A 81 -0.37 3.75 23.07
C GLU A 81 -1.17 4.76 23.90
N LYS A 82 -1.80 5.74 23.25
CA LYS A 82 -2.35 6.94 23.92
C LYS A 82 -3.83 7.19 23.62
N GLY A 83 -4.46 6.35 22.79
CA GLY A 83 -5.88 6.42 22.47
C GLY A 83 -6.25 7.48 21.44
N LEU A 84 -7.57 7.55 21.17
CA LEU A 84 -8.15 8.37 20.10
C LEU A 84 -7.89 9.87 20.27
N GLU A 85 -8.03 10.40 21.49
CA GLU A 85 -7.86 11.84 21.75
C GLU A 85 -6.44 12.31 21.45
N ALA A 86 -5.44 11.53 21.88
CA ALA A 86 -4.04 11.83 21.62
C ALA A 86 -3.72 11.75 20.12
N PHE A 87 -4.28 10.78 19.40
CA PHE A 87 -4.18 10.68 17.95
C PHE A 87 -4.79 11.91 17.25
N ILE A 88 -6.03 12.30 17.59
CA ILE A 88 -6.70 13.46 16.98
C ILE A 88 -5.91 14.74 17.25
N LYS A 89 -5.42 14.91 18.49
CA LYS A 89 -4.59 16.07 18.86
C LYS A 89 -3.29 16.07 18.05
N HIS A 90 -2.59 14.95 17.98
CA HIS A 90 -1.36 14.83 17.20
C HIS A 90 -1.58 15.15 15.72
N GLU A 91 -2.63 14.62 15.11
CA GLU A 91 -2.97 14.89 13.70
C GLU A 91 -3.33 16.37 13.47
N ARG A 92 -4.02 17.02 14.42
CA ARG A 92 -4.33 18.45 14.36
C ARG A 92 -3.06 19.31 14.47
N ASP A 93 -2.23 19.04 15.48
CA ASP A 93 -1.00 19.78 15.74
C ASP A 93 0.00 19.63 14.59
N ASN A 94 -0.01 18.48 13.91
CA ASN A 94 0.86 18.17 12.77
C ASN A 94 0.17 18.29 11.40
N ALA A 95 -1.02 18.90 11.30
CA ALA A 95 -1.79 18.93 10.05
C ALA A 95 -0.99 19.49 8.85
N LYS A 96 -0.07 20.43 9.11
CA LYS A 96 0.81 21.05 8.08
C LYS A 96 2.14 20.32 7.87
N LYS A 97 2.47 19.33 8.71
CA LYS A 97 3.67 18.52 8.61
C LYS A 97 3.32 17.23 7.84
N PRO A 98 3.97 16.95 6.70
CA PRO A 98 3.75 15.70 5.97
C PRO A 98 3.89 14.48 6.89
N LEU A 99 3.08 13.46 6.65
CA LEU A 99 3.25 12.15 7.27
C LEU A 99 4.61 11.59 6.85
N PRO A 100 5.33 10.87 7.74
CA PRO A 100 6.56 10.19 7.34
C PRO A 100 6.27 9.09 6.32
N GLU A 101 7.27 8.74 5.52
CA GLU A 101 7.16 7.75 4.46
C GLU A 101 7.02 6.33 5.03
N GLY A 102 6.03 5.58 4.53
CA GLY A 102 5.88 4.15 4.78
C GLY A 102 6.63 3.30 3.75
N PRO A 103 6.59 1.96 3.89
CA PRO A 103 7.33 1.03 3.03
C PRO A 103 6.99 1.15 1.53
N PHE A 104 5.78 1.58 1.18
CA PHE A 104 5.31 1.72 -0.20
C PHE A 104 5.40 3.15 -0.74
N ALA A 105 5.87 4.13 0.05
CA ALA A 105 5.95 5.53 -0.39
C ALA A 105 6.80 5.70 -1.66
N LYS A 106 7.96 5.02 -1.73
CA LYS A 106 8.84 5.04 -2.90
C LYS A 106 8.13 4.51 -4.14
N LEU A 107 7.47 3.35 -4.03
CA LEU A 107 6.72 2.75 -5.13
C LEU A 107 5.60 3.67 -5.62
N LEU A 108 4.83 4.25 -4.69
CA LEU A 108 3.76 5.20 -5.05
C LEU A 108 4.30 6.43 -5.78
N LYS A 109 5.44 6.99 -5.34
CA LYS A 109 6.10 8.10 -6.04
C LYS A 109 6.59 7.70 -7.43
N THR A 110 7.16 6.51 -7.59
CA THR A 110 7.56 5.96 -8.90
C THR A 110 6.36 5.80 -9.83
N ILE A 111 5.24 5.25 -9.34
CA ILE A 111 3.99 5.13 -10.11
C ILE A 111 3.47 6.53 -10.50
N SER A 112 3.41 7.47 -9.56
CA SER A 112 2.99 8.85 -9.82
C SER A 112 3.86 9.52 -10.90
N PHE A 113 5.18 9.33 -10.84
CA PHE A 113 6.10 9.82 -11.87
C PHE A 113 5.81 9.21 -13.24
N ILE A 114 5.52 7.91 -13.31
CA ILE A 114 5.10 7.25 -14.55
C ILE A 114 3.78 7.86 -15.04
N GLN A 115 2.75 7.95 -14.19
CA GLN A 115 1.45 8.52 -14.55
C GLN A 115 1.58 9.93 -15.14
N LYS A 116 2.45 10.79 -14.58
CA LYS A 116 2.73 12.14 -15.11
C LYS A 116 3.25 12.14 -16.55
N LYS A 117 4.03 11.14 -16.96
CA LYS A 117 4.53 11.03 -18.34
C LYS A 117 3.44 10.70 -19.35
N TYR A 118 2.36 10.05 -18.92
CA TYR A 118 1.24 9.65 -19.78
C TYR A 118 0.02 10.58 -19.63
N GLY A 119 -0.02 11.44 -18.62
CA GLY A 119 -1.14 12.37 -18.39
C GLY A 119 -2.46 11.63 -18.15
N LYS A 120 -3.47 11.89 -18.99
CA LYS A 120 -4.81 11.27 -18.89
C LYS A 120 -4.82 9.81 -19.33
N ASP A 121 -3.88 9.43 -20.18
CA ASP A 121 -3.75 8.08 -20.76
C ASP A 121 -2.84 7.18 -19.93
N ALA A 122 -2.63 7.54 -18.65
CA ALA A 122 -1.84 6.75 -17.74
C ALA A 122 -2.36 5.30 -17.66
N PRO A 123 -1.49 4.29 -17.89
CA PRO A 123 -1.89 2.88 -17.88
C PRO A 123 -2.12 2.33 -16.47
N ILE A 124 -1.79 3.11 -15.44
CA ILE A 124 -1.93 2.75 -14.03
C ILE A 124 -2.85 3.74 -13.35
N ARG A 125 -3.83 3.26 -12.60
CA ARG A 125 -4.68 4.04 -11.69
C ARG A 125 -4.40 3.63 -10.25
N THR A 126 -4.33 4.61 -9.36
CA THR A 126 -4.03 4.38 -7.94
C THR A 126 -5.16 4.83 -7.02
N ALA A 127 -5.47 4.03 -6.01
CA ALA A 127 -6.44 4.37 -4.98
C ALA A 127 -5.82 4.31 -3.58
N LEU A 128 -6.10 5.31 -2.74
CA LEU A 128 -5.92 5.23 -1.29
C LEU A 128 -7.24 4.75 -0.67
N VAL A 129 -7.19 3.66 0.11
CA VAL A 129 -8.35 3.09 0.79
C VAL A 129 -8.02 2.97 2.28
N THR A 130 -8.39 3.99 3.07
CA THR A 130 -7.95 4.11 4.46
C THR A 130 -9.11 4.15 5.44
N SER A 131 -8.86 3.64 6.64
CA SER A 131 -9.77 3.71 7.79
C SER A 131 -9.80 5.11 8.44
N ARG A 132 -8.84 6.00 8.10
CA ARG A 132 -8.88 7.41 8.53
C ARG A 132 -10.19 8.09 8.11
N ASN A 133 -10.63 9.04 8.90
CA ASN A 133 -11.85 9.83 8.67
C ASN A 133 -11.68 11.27 9.17
N THR A 134 -12.71 12.10 9.01
CA THR A 134 -12.72 13.48 9.50
C THR A 134 -12.51 13.51 11.01
N PRO A 135 -11.60 14.34 11.55
CA PRO A 135 -10.88 15.46 10.92
C PRO A 135 -9.46 15.14 10.39
N THR A 136 -9.00 13.89 10.35
CA THR A 136 -7.58 13.56 10.10
C THR A 136 -7.20 13.44 8.61
N GLN A 137 -8.16 13.52 7.68
CA GLN A 137 -7.86 13.46 6.24
C GLN A 137 -6.99 14.62 5.74
N GLU A 138 -6.99 15.78 6.41
CA GLU A 138 -6.30 16.96 5.91
C GLU A 138 -4.78 16.71 5.78
N ARG A 139 -4.18 16.06 6.78
CA ARG A 139 -2.75 15.74 6.80
C ARG A 139 -2.39 14.77 5.68
N VAL A 140 -3.25 13.79 5.37
CA VAL A 140 -3.08 12.86 4.25
C VAL A 140 -3.04 13.60 2.92
N VAL A 141 -4.04 14.45 2.66
CA VAL A 141 -4.13 15.22 1.40
C VAL A 141 -2.94 16.17 1.26
N ARG A 142 -2.55 16.85 2.34
CA ARG A 142 -1.36 17.72 2.35
C ARG A 142 -0.07 16.95 2.12
N THR A 143 0.05 15.74 2.65
CA THR A 143 1.22 14.88 2.44
C THR A 143 1.35 14.49 0.96
N LEU A 144 0.28 13.99 0.34
CA LEU A 144 0.29 13.63 -1.08
C LEU A 144 0.64 14.83 -1.97
N ARG A 145 0.13 16.03 -1.64
CA ARG A 145 0.50 17.28 -2.34
C ARG A 145 1.96 17.66 -2.12
N ALA A 146 2.46 17.58 -0.89
CA ALA A 146 3.85 17.92 -0.56
C ALA A 146 4.85 16.97 -1.25
N TRP A 147 4.48 15.70 -1.42
CA TRP A 147 5.25 14.72 -2.19
C TRP A 147 5.08 14.84 -3.70
N ASP A 148 4.20 15.74 -4.17
CA ASP A 148 3.83 15.86 -5.57
C ASP A 148 3.39 14.50 -6.18
N VAL A 149 2.59 13.76 -5.40
CA VAL A 149 2.05 12.45 -5.75
C VAL A 149 0.63 12.59 -6.29
N ARG A 150 0.41 12.08 -7.49
CA ARG A 150 -0.92 11.88 -8.06
C ARG A 150 -1.52 10.61 -7.50
N ILE A 151 -2.76 10.71 -7.01
CA ILE A 151 -3.61 9.58 -6.70
C ILE A 151 -4.94 9.77 -7.43
N ASP A 152 -5.46 8.72 -8.05
CA ASP A 152 -6.69 8.84 -8.85
C ASP A 152 -7.93 8.90 -7.97
N GLU A 153 -7.96 8.10 -6.90
CA GLU A 153 -9.10 7.98 -5.99
C GLU A 153 -8.61 7.90 -4.53
N ALA A 154 -9.36 8.51 -3.60
CA ALA A 154 -9.05 8.47 -2.17
C ALA A 154 -10.33 8.25 -1.37
N PHE A 155 -10.38 7.15 -0.64
CA PHE A 155 -11.53 6.70 0.13
C PHE A 155 -11.19 6.72 1.62
N PHE A 156 -11.88 7.57 2.37
CA PHE A 156 -11.78 7.72 3.83
C PHE A 156 -13.00 7.04 4.46
N LEU A 157 -12.83 5.80 4.92
CA LEU A 157 -13.96 4.91 5.20
C LEU A 157 -14.54 5.02 6.61
N GLY A 158 -13.77 5.52 7.57
CA GLY A 158 -14.26 5.74 8.94
C GLY A 158 -14.95 4.55 9.61
N GLY A 159 -14.55 3.32 9.27
CA GLY A 159 -15.14 2.08 9.78
C GLY A 159 -15.94 1.27 8.76
N PHE A 160 -16.19 1.79 7.55
CA PHE A 160 -16.75 1.01 6.45
C PHE A 160 -15.77 -0.07 5.97
N LYS A 161 -16.27 -1.20 5.48
CA LYS A 161 -15.41 -2.30 5.03
C LYS A 161 -14.70 -1.94 3.74
N LYS A 162 -13.37 -2.14 3.70
CA LYS A 162 -12.54 -1.85 2.52
C LYS A 162 -12.90 -2.72 1.31
N ASN A 163 -13.24 -3.99 1.54
CA ASN A 163 -13.42 -5.00 0.47
C ASN A 163 -14.52 -4.64 -0.55
N GLU A 164 -15.62 -4.00 -0.14
CA GLU A 164 -16.68 -3.55 -1.07
C GLU A 164 -16.19 -2.40 -1.97
N VAL A 165 -15.45 -1.45 -1.40
CA VAL A 165 -14.85 -0.33 -2.15
C VAL A 165 -13.78 -0.84 -3.12
N LEU A 166 -12.95 -1.78 -2.69
CA LEU A 166 -11.92 -2.41 -3.53
C LEU A 166 -12.54 -3.15 -4.73
N LYS A 167 -13.64 -3.88 -4.50
CA LYS A 167 -14.39 -4.54 -5.57
C LYS A 167 -15.00 -3.51 -6.53
N ALA A 168 -15.59 -2.43 -6.02
CA ALA A 168 -16.18 -1.38 -6.85
C ALA A 168 -15.12 -0.63 -7.69
N PHE A 169 -13.96 -0.35 -7.11
CA PHE A 169 -12.81 0.21 -7.83
C PHE A 169 -12.30 -0.77 -8.90
N GLY A 170 -12.45 -2.08 -8.66
CA GLY A 170 -11.91 -3.15 -9.51
C GLY A 170 -10.41 -3.27 -9.33
N ALA A 171 -9.92 -3.25 -8.09
CA ALA A 171 -8.49 -3.34 -7.81
C ALA A 171 -7.91 -4.63 -8.38
N HIS A 172 -6.81 -4.54 -9.12
CA HIS A 172 -6.03 -5.71 -9.54
C HIS A 172 -5.06 -6.16 -8.45
N ILE A 173 -4.74 -5.29 -7.50
CA ILE A 173 -4.09 -5.67 -6.24
C ILE A 173 -4.36 -4.62 -5.16
N PHE A 174 -4.54 -5.08 -3.93
CA PHE A 174 -4.65 -4.26 -2.73
C PHE A 174 -3.51 -4.55 -1.74
N PHE A 175 -2.92 -3.50 -1.16
CA PHE A 175 -1.88 -3.60 -0.14
C PHE A 175 -2.36 -3.01 1.19
N ASP A 176 -2.25 -3.79 2.26
CA ASP A 176 -2.65 -3.40 3.62
C ASP A 176 -1.75 -4.14 4.63
N ASP A 177 -1.46 -3.55 5.78
CA ASP A 177 -0.62 -4.17 6.80
C ASP A 177 -1.38 -5.20 7.65
N GLN A 178 -2.71 -5.12 7.70
CA GLN A 178 -3.54 -5.89 8.61
C GLN A 178 -4.28 -7.04 7.92
N SER A 179 -4.09 -8.27 8.40
CA SER A 179 -4.85 -9.43 7.93
C SER A 179 -6.37 -9.25 8.05
N LEU A 180 -6.83 -8.47 9.04
CA LEU A 180 -8.25 -8.11 9.21
C LEU A 180 -8.85 -7.40 7.97
N HIS A 181 -8.03 -6.71 7.19
CA HIS A 181 -8.43 -6.05 5.96
C HIS A 181 -8.05 -6.87 4.72
N VAL A 182 -6.88 -7.52 4.73
CA VAL A 182 -6.40 -8.35 3.62
C VAL A 182 -7.28 -9.59 3.42
N ASP A 183 -7.64 -10.34 4.47
CA ASP A 183 -8.38 -11.61 4.34
C ASP A 183 -9.80 -11.43 3.77
N PRO A 184 -10.58 -10.39 4.15
CA PRO A 184 -11.85 -10.12 3.48
C PRO A 184 -11.69 -9.56 2.06
N ALA A 185 -10.61 -8.83 1.78
CA ALA A 185 -10.33 -8.26 0.47
C ALA A 185 -9.91 -9.33 -0.54
N SER A 186 -9.04 -10.28 -0.14
CA SER A 186 -8.53 -11.38 -0.97
C SER A 186 -9.62 -12.32 -1.50
N LYS A 187 -10.83 -12.26 -0.93
CA LYS A 187 -12.02 -12.97 -1.44
C LYS A 187 -12.68 -12.29 -2.64
N LEU A 188 -12.38 -11.02 -2.88
CA LEU A 188 -13.04 -10.18 -3.88
C LEU A 188 -12.07 -9.51 -4.87
N VAL A 189 -10.80 -9.35 -4.51
CA VAL A 189 -9.70 -8.81 -5.32
C VAL A 189 -8.39 -9.45 -4.89
N PRO A 190 -7.34 -9.52 -5.73
CA PRO A 190 -6.01 -9.92 -5.24
C PRO A 190 -5.53 -8.96 -4.15
N ALA A 191 -4.96 -9.50 -3.08
CA ALA A 191 -4.46 -8.69 -1.97
C ALA A 191 -3.12 -9.22 -1.46
N ALA A 192 -2.32 -8.34 -0.87
CA ALA A 192 -1.06 -8.69 -0.26
C ALA A 192 -0.88 -7.95 1.07
N ARG A 193 -0.47 -8.69 2.10
CA ARG A 193 -0.17 -8.12 3.41
C ARG A 193 1.22 -7.50 3.42
N VAL A 194 1.33 -6.27 3.89
CA VAL A 194 2.59 -5.56 4.05
C VAL A 194 3.12 -5.77 5.48
N PRO A 195 4.27 -6.45 5.68
CA PRO A 195 4.86 -6.56 7.01
C PRO A 195 5.34 -5.22 7.53
N TYR A 196 5.30 -5.06 8.86
CA TYR A 196 5.96 -3.93 9.51
C TYR A 196 7.47 -4.02 9.30
N LYS A 197 8.08 -2.88 9.02
CA LYS A 197 9.53 -2.78 8.94
C LYS A 197 10.13 -2.88 10.34
N ASN A 198 11.12 -3.74 10.51
CA ASN A 198 11.89 -3.80 11.75
C ASN A 198 12.86 -2.62 11.78
N TYR A 199 12.60 -1.66 12.67
CA TYR A 199 13.58 -0.63 13.01
C TYR A 199 14.50 -1.21 14.08
N LEU A 200 15.53 -1.95 13.64
CA LEU A 200 16.67 -2.33 14.48
C LEU A 200 17.67 -1.17 14.53
#